data_AF-A0A816HVD2-F1
#
_entry.id   AF-A0A816HVD2-F1
#
_cell.length_a   1.000
_cell.length_b   1.000
_cell.length_c   1.000
_cell.angle_alpha   90.00
_cell.angle_beta   90.00
_cell.angle_gamma   90.00
#
_symmetry.space_group_name_H-M   'P 1'
#
loop_
_entity.id
_entity.type
_entity.pdbx_description
1 polymer ?
#
loop_
_entity_poly.entity_id
_entity_poly.type
_entity_poly.pdbx_seq_one_letter_code
_entity_poly.pdbx_strand_id
1 'polypeptide(L)'
;HGSCVNITPEDAEKFEVYVCPRCSTEKKQEFLNKPITGETRKKLLDLIDQLLAHQMSWPFQKPVDVKDVPNYYKIIKDPMDLTTLKTKVLSNKFKTICDFIRDVNKIFNNCRQFNAIDSTFSQCANVVDNFFRQ
;
A
#
# COMPACT_ATOMS: atom_id res chain seq x y z
N HIS A 1 -22.55 -17.98 -18.98
CA HIS A 1 -21.62 -18.94 -19.64
C HIS A 1 -20.22 -18.75 -19.07
N GLY A 2 -19.48 -19.83 -18.82
CA GLY A 2 -18.09 -19.75 -18.35
C GLY A 2 -17.19 -18.92 -19.28
N SER A 3 -17.47 -18.97 -20.58
CA SER A 3 -16.80 -18.14 -21.61
C SER A 3 -17.00 -16.63 -21.47
N CYS A 4 -18.07 -16.15 -20.81
CA CYS A 4 -18.28 -14.72 -20.57
C CYS A 4 -17.45 -14.18 -19.39
N VAL A 5 -16.86 -15.07 -18.61
CA VAL A 5 -16.15 -14.77 -17.36
C VAL A 5 -14.79 -15.48 -17.29
N ASN A 6 -14.30 -15.98 -18.43
CA ASN A 6 -13.02 -16.69 -18.59
C ASN A 6 -12.82 -17.86 -17.62
N ILE A 7 -13.84 -18.72 -17.47
CA ILE A 7 -13.74 -19.95 -16.68
C ILE A 7 -14.04 -21.16 -17.57
N THR A 8 -13.14 -22.13 -17.53
CA THR A 8 -13.34 -23.44 -18.17
C THR A 8 -14.10 -24.40 -17.25
N PRO A 9 -14.70 -25.47 -17.78
CA PRO A 9 -15.29 -26.53 -16.97
C PRO A 9 -14.29 -27.14 -15.99
N GLU A 10 -13.01 -27.34 -16.38
CA GLU A 10 -12.00 -27.86 -15.46
C GLU A 10 -11.69 -26.90 -14.31
N ASP A 11 -11.75 -25.58 -14.56
CA ASP A 11 -11.56 -24.59 -13.50
C ASP A 11 -12.75 -24.54 -12.54
N ALA A 12 -13.97 -24.77 -13.02
CA ALA A 12 -15.16 -24.84 -12.17
C ALA A 12 -15.14 -26.01 -11.19
N GLU A 13 -14.48 -27.12 -11.53
CA GLU A 13 -14.31 -28.27 -10.66
C GLU A 13 -13.25 -28.05 -9.55
N LYS A 14 -12.37 -27.04 -9.69
CA LYS A 14 -11.28 -26.76 -8.75
C LYS A 14 -11.66 -25.80 -7.61
N PHE A 15 -12.77 -25.07 -7.74
CA PHE A 15 -13.17 -24.06 -6.77
C PHE A 15 -14.45 -24.48 -6.04
N GLU A 16 -14.39 -24.58 -4.71
CA GLU A 16 -15.58 -24.86 -3.87
C GLU A 16 -16.64 -23.76 -3.99
N VAL A 17 -16.23 -22.52 -4.31
CA VAL A 17 -17.12 -21.38 -4.55
C VAL A 17 -16.59 -20.53 -5.69
N TYR A 18 -17.39 -20.39 -6.76
CA TYR A 18 -17.12 -19.43 -7.82
C TYR A 18 -17.58 -18.02 -7.42
N VAL A 19 -16.66 -17.04 -7.52
CA VAL A 19 -16.99 -15.61 -7.36
C VAL A 19 -16.79 -14.90 -8.70
N CYS A 20 -17.90 -14.38 -9.27
CA CYS A 20 -17.88 -13.61 -10.50
C CYS A 20 -16.90 -12.42 -10.43
N PRO A 21 -16.14 -12.10 -11.49
CA PRO A 21 -15.24 -10.93 -11.53
C PRO A 21 -15.90 -9.61 -11.12
N ARG A 22 -17.19 -9.43 -11.47
CA ARG A 22 -17.98 -8.28 -11.03
C ARG A 22 -18.19 -8.30 -9.51
N CYS A 23 -18.67 -9.40 -8.95
CA CYS A 23 -18.85 -9.55 -7.51
C CYS A 23 -17.52 -9.43 -6.75
N SER A 24 -16.41 -9.90 -7.32
CA SER A 24 -15.07 -9.73 -6.78
C SER A 24 -14.66 -8.24 -6.75
N THR A 25 -14.96 -7.52 -7.82
CA THR A 25 -14.73 -6.06 -7.91
C THR A 25 -15.58 -5.30 -6.89
N GLU A 26 -16.87 -5.63 -6.77
CA GLU A 26 -17.78 -5.03 -5.81
C GLU A 26 -17.35 -5.30 -4.36
N LYS A 27 -16.99 -6.55 -4.02
CA LYS A 27 -16.42 -6.91 -2.71
C LYS A 27 -15.12 -6.17 -2.41
N LYS A 28 -14.25 -5.98 -3.41
CA LYS A 28 -13.01 -5.20 -3.27
C LYS A 28 -13.32 -3.73 -2.97
N GLN A 29 -14.26 -3.13 -3.70
CA GLN A 29 -14.66 -1.75 -3.45
C GLN A 29 -15.30 -1.58 -2.07
N GLU A 30 -16.16 -2.51 -1.67
CA GLU A 30 -16.76 -2.53 -0.33
C GLU A 30 -15.66 -2.58 0.73
N PHE A 31 -14.68 -3.49 0.61
CA PHE A 31 -13.55 -3.60 1.52
C PHE A 31 -12.73 -2.29 1.61
N LEU A 32 -12.39 -1.69 0.47
CA LEU A 32 -11.63 -0.44 0.42
C LEU A 32 -12.37 0.72 1.08
N ASN A 33 -13.70 0.74 0.99
CA ASN A 33 -14.55 1.78 1.56
C ASN A 33 -14.95 1.52 3.02
N LYS A 34 -14.53 0.40 3.62
CA LYS A 34 -14.84 0.11 5.03
C LYS A 34 -14.25 1.18 5.95
N PRO A 35 -15.02 1.65 6.95
CA PRO A 35 -14.53 2.59 7.94
C PRO A 35 -13.46 1.95 8.83
N ILE A 36 -12.49 2.74 9.27
CA ILE A 36 -11.44 2.24 10.17
C ILE A 36 -11.95 2.19 11.61
N THR A 37 -12.29 0.98 12.06
CA THR A 37 -12.70 0.68 13.42
C THR A 37 -11.51 0.57 14.38
N GLY A 38 -11.79 0.39 15.69
CA GLY A 38 -10.80 0.03 16.73
C GLY A 38 -9.86 -1.10 16.32
N GLU A 39 -10.44 -2.23 15.94
CA GLU A 39 -9.73 -3.45 15.58
C GLU A 39 -8.93 -3.29 14.29
N THR A 40 -9.55 -2.69 13.26
CA THR A 40 -8.88 -2.39 11.99
C THR A 40 -7.66 -1.51 12.22
N ARG A 41 -7.78 -0.47 13.05
CA ARG A 41 -6.66 0.43 13.37
C ARG A 41 -5.49 -0.33 14.00
N LYS A 42 -5.75 -1.25 14.93
CA LYS A 42 -4.71 -2.08 15.53
C LYS A 42 -3.97 -2.90 14.46
N LYS A 43 -4.72 -3.55 13.57
CA LYS A 43 -4.14 -4.31 12.44
C LYS A 43 -3.30 -3.43 11.51
N LEU A 44 -3.72 -2.20 11.24
CA LEU A 44 -2.93 -1.25 10.44
C LEU A 44 -1.64 -0.83 11.16
N LEU A 45 -1.67 -0.63 12.47
CA LEU A 45 -0.47 -0.32 13.25
C LEU A 45 0.51 -1.50 13.25
N ASP A 46 0.02 -2.73 13.46
CA ASP A 46 0.83 -3.95 13.42
C ASP A 46 1.48 -4.13 12.03
N LEU A 47 0.76 -3.80 10.96
CA LEU A 47 1.29 -3.81 9.59
C LEU A 47 2.39 -2.76 9.40
N ILE A 48 2.19 -1.53 9.90
CA ILE A 48 3.22 -0.49 9.83
C ILE A 48 4.46 -0.91 10.61
N ASP A 49 4.31 -1.57 11.76
CA ASP A 49 5.43 -2.05 12.55
C ASP A 49 6.22 -3.15 11.84
N GLN A 50 5.54 -4.04 11.11
CA GLN A 50 6.20 -5.00 10.22
C GLN A 50 6.96 -4.29 9.08
N LEU A 51 6.36 -3.27 8.47
CA LEU A 51 7.04 -2.48 7.43
C LEU A 51 8.27 -1.75 7.99
N LEU A 52 8.18 -1.15 9.17
CA LEU A 52 9.30 -0.48 9.84
C LEU A 52 10.43 -1.47 10.16
N ALA A 53 10.09 -2.69 10.58
CA ALA A 53 11.06 -3.75 10.89
C ALA A 53 11.71 -4.38 9.65
N HIS A 54 11.13 -4.21 8.46
CA HIS A 54 11.66 -4.80 7.24
C HIS A 54 13.04 -4.23 6.88
N GLN A 55 14.03 -5.07 6.56
CA GLN A 55 15.42 -4.65 6.34
C GLN A 55 15.61 -3.60 5.23
N MET A 56 14.73 -3.61 4.22
CA MET A 56 14.74 -2.68 3.09
C MET A 56 13.91 -1.41 3.33
N SER A 57 13.36 -1.21 4.53
CA SER A 57 12.49 -0.07 4.83
C SER A 57 13.23 1.23 5.15
N TRP A 58 14.55 1.17 5.36
CA TRP A 58 15.37 2.28 5.83
C TRP A 58 15.15 3.63 5.10
N PRO A 59 14.88 3.71 3.77
CA PRO A 59 14.63 5.01 3.14
C PRO A 59 13.27 5.63 3.47
N PHE A 60 12.34 4.81 3.97
CA PHE A 60 10.93 5.15 4.15
C PHE A 60 10.57 5.35 5.62
N GLN A 61 11.50 5.14 6.55
CA GLN A 61 11.21 5.17 7.98
C GLN A 61 10.85 6.58 8.47
N LYS A 62 11.48 7.62 7.92
CA LYS A 62 11.34 9.02 8.35
C LYS A 62 11.15 9.96 7.16
N PRO A 63 10.64 11.19 7.39
CA PRO A 63 10.60 12.22 6.36
C PRO A 63 11.98 12.50 5.79
N VAL A 64 12.05 12.81 4.49
CA VAL A 64 13.31 13.19 3.82
C VAL A 64 13.78 14.55 4.33
N ASP A 65 15.01 14.63 4.84
CA ASP A 65 15.61 15.91 5.23
C ASP A 65 16.07 16.69 3.98
N VAL A 66 15.64 17.95 3.86
CA VAL A 66 16.07 18.86 2.78
C VAL A 66 17.55 19.17 2.78
N LYS A 67 18.21 19.05 3.93
CA LYS A 67 19.65 19.26 4.05
C LYS A 67 20.42 18.13 3.36
N ASP A 68 19.91 16.91 3.47
CA ASP A 68 20.51 15.71 2.88
C ASP A 68 20.10 15.55 1.41
N VAL A 69 18.86 15.93 1.07
CA VAL A 69 18.32 15.83 -0.29
C VAL A 69 17.79 17.18 -0.77
N PRO A 70 18.69 18.05 -1.26
CA PRO A 70 18.30 19.33 -1.82
C PRO A 70 17.27 19.17 -2.95
N ASN A 71 16.27 20.07 -2.98
CA ASN A 71 15.19 20.10 -3.97
C ASN A 71 14.14 18.97 -3.89
N TYR A 72 14.20 18.04 -2.93
CA TYR A 72 13.22 16.96 -2.81
C TYR A 72 11.77 17.46 -2.87
N TYR A 73 11.40 18.41 -2.00
CA TYR A 73 10.04 18.98 -1.95
C TYR A 73 9.71 19.94 -3.11
N LYS A 74 10.68 20.29 -3.95
CA LYS A 74 10.40 20.99 -5.22
C LYS A 74 9.83 20.02 -6.26
N ILE A 75 10.20 18.75 -6.19
CA ILE A 75 9.75 17.71 -7.11
C ILE A 75 8.56 16.95 -6.52
N ILE A 76 8.71 16.46 -5.28
CA ILE A 76 7.69 15.68 -4.58
C ILE A 76 6.76 16.60 -3.79
N LYS A 77 5.47 16.61 -4.18
CA LYS A 77 4.46 17.54 -3.64
C LYS A 77 3.65 17.01 -2.47
N ASP A 78 3.54 15.70 -2.36
CA ASP A 78 2.75 15.03 -1.33
C ASP A 78 3.63 13.96 -0.66
N PRO A 79 4.63 14.38 0.12
CA PRO A 79 5.58 13.47 0.76
C PRO A 79 4.88 12.60 1.82
N MET A 80 5.36 11.37 1.98
CA MET A 80 4.88 10.44 2.99
C MET A 80 6.02 9.51 3.41
N ASP A 81 5.98 9.05 4.66
CA ASP A 81 6.92 8.11 5.27
C ASP A 81 6.18 7.26 6.32
N LEU A 82 6.80 6.17 6.78
CA LEU A 82 6.19 5.20 7.69
C LEU A 82 5.92 5.79 9.08
N THR A 83 6.76 6.70 9.59
CA THR A 83 6.53 7.35 10.88
C THR A 83 5.33 8.31 10.79
N THR A 84 5.26 9.12 9.73
CA THR A 84 4.10 9.99 9.47
C THR A 84 2.83 9.17 9.26
N LEU A 85 2.90 8.08 8.50
CA LEU A 85 1.78 7.16 8.29
C LEU A 85 1.27 6.60 9.62
N LYS A 86 2.17 6.14 10.51
CA LYS A 86 1.83 5.66 11.86
C LYS A 86 1.12 6.74 12.68
N THR A 87 1.66 7.96 12.69
CA THR A 87 1.05 9.10 13.40
C THR A 87 -0.34 9.41 12.85
N LYS A 88 -0.57 9.32 11.53
CA LYS A 88 -1.88 9.53 10.91
C LYS A 88 -2.90 8.46 11.33
N VAL A 89 -2.49 7.19 11.45
CA VAL A 89 -3.35 6.12 11.97
C VAL A 89 -3.72 6.37 13.44
N LEU A 90 -2.75 6.71 14.29
CA LEU A 90 -2.97 7.02 15.72
C LEU A 90 -3.88 8.24 15.92
N SER A 91 -3.76 9.23 15.04
CA SER A 91 -4.51 10.49 15.09
C SER A 91 -5.86 10.43 14.35
N ASN A 92 -6.35 9.23 14.01
CA ASN A 92 -7.63 9.01 13.32
C ASN A 92 -7.79 9.81 12.01
N LYS A 93 -6.70 10.00 11.24
CA LYS A 93 -6.73 10.79 10.00
C LYS A 93 -7.26 10.03 8.79
N PHE A 94 -7.35 8.70 8.88
CA PHE A 94 -7.88 7.85 7.82
C PHE A 94 -9.32 7.48 8.13
N LYS A 95 -10.24 7.75 7.18
CA LYS A 95 -11.65 7.36 7.31
C LYS A 95 -11.85 5.94 6.82
N THR A 96 -11.21 5.60 5.70
CA THR A 96 -11.37 4.31 5.02
C THR A 96 -10.04 3.61 4.79
N ILE A 97 -10.08 2.30 4.52
CA ILE A 97 -8.91 1.52 4.09
C ILE A 97 -8.28 2.11 2.82
N CYS A 98 -9.10 2.60 1.89
CA CYS A 98 -8.65 3.26 0.67
C CYS A 98 -7.74 4.47 0.97
N ASP A 99 -8.08 5.28 1.98
CA ASP A 99 -7.27 6.44 2.35
C ASP A 99 -5.90 6.03 2.89
N PHE A 100 -5.85 4.96 3.70
CA PHE A 100 -4.60 4.40 4.21
C PHE A 100 -3.72 3.87 3.07
N ILE A 101 -4.28 3.04 2.18
CA ILE A 101 -3.54 2.47 1.04
C ILE A 101 -3.03 3.57 0.11
N ARG A 102 -3.81 4.64 -0.09
CA ARG A 102 -3.39 5.79 -0.90
C ARG A 102 -2.09 6.40 -0.37
N ASP A 103 -1.98 6.57 0.95
CA ASP A 103 -0.77 7.11 1.56
C ASP A 103 0.40 6.13 1.58
N VAL A 104 0.15 4.83 1.77
CA VAL A 104 1.20 3.81 1.60
C VAL A 104 1.79 3.87 0.19
N ASN A 105 0.94 3.94 -0.84
CA ASN A 105 1.39 4.03 -2.23
C ASN A 105 2.22 5.30 -2.49
N LYS A 106 1.96 6.42 -1.82
CA LYS A 106 2.78 7.64 -1.96
C LYS A 106 4.22 7.40 -1.55
N ILE A 107 4.46 6.64 -0.49
CA ILE A 107 5.82 6.34 0.01
C ILE A 107 6.67 5.76 -1.14
N PHE A 108 6.17 4.73 -1.80
CA PHE A 108 6.91 4.02 -2.86
C PHE A 108 6.89 4.77 -4.19
N ASN A 109 5.76 5.40 -4.56
CA ASN A 109 5.65 6.16 -5.81
C ASN A 109 6.52 7.41 -5.80
N ASN A 110 6.56 8.15 -4.69
CA ASN A 110 7.44 9.31 -4.55
C ASN A 110 8.91 8.89 -4.65
N CYS A 111 9.27 7.75 -4.07
CA CYS A 111 10.61 7.19 -4.19
C CYS A 111 10.97 6.90 -5.66
N ARG A 112 10.10 6.19 -6.39
CA ARG A 112 10.31 5.87 -7.82
C ARG A 112 10.25 7.10 -8.73
N GLN A 113 9.51 8.13 -8.35
CA GLN A 113 9.44 9.38 -9.10
C GLN A 113 10.73 10.21 -8.94
N PHE A 114 11.29 10.24 -7.73
CA PHE A 114 12.46 11.06 -7.43
C PHE A 114 13.78 10.39 -7.85
N ASN A 115 13.86 9.07 -7.71
CA ASN A 115 15.11 8.33 -7.91
C ASN A 115 15.13 7.59 -9.25
N ALA A 116 16.34 7.33 -9.78
CA ALA A 116 16.52 6.51 -10.96
C ALA A 116 15.99 5.07 -10.74
N ILE A 117 15.53 4.41 -11.80
CA ILE A 117 14.86 3.10 -11.71
C ILE A 117 15.77 1.98 -11.18
N ASP A 118 17.07 2.09 -11.44
CA ASP A 118 18.12 1.16 -11.04
C ASP A 118 18.76 1.50 -9.69
N SER A 119 18.41 2.64 -9.09
CA SER A 119 18.94 3.07 -7.79
C SER A 119 18.55 2.11 -6.66
N THR A 120 19.40 2.02 -5.63
CA THR A 120 19.11 1.25 -4.41
C THR A 120 17.80 1.68 -3.75
N PHE A 121 17.43 2.96 -3.83
CA PHE A 121 16.18 3.49 -3.29
C PHE A 121 14.95 2.93 -4.02
N SER A 122 14.98 2.92 -5.36
CA SER A 122 13.90 2.34 -6.18
C SER A 122 13.80 0.82 -5.98
N GLN A 123 14.92 0.12 -5.83
CA GLN A 123 14.93 -1.30 -5.50
C GLN A 123 14.31 -1.56 -4.12
N CYS A 124 14.67 -0.78 -3.09
CA CYS A 124 14.04 -0.85 -1.77
C CYS A 124 12.52 -0.63 -1.86
N ALA A 125 12.08 0.36 -2.65
CA ALA A 125 10.67 0.64 -2.84
C ALA A 125 9.94 -0.58 -3.41
N ASN A 126 10.49 -1.22 -4.44
CA ASN A 126 9.88 -2.41 -5.04
C ASN A 126 9.79 -3.59 -4.06
N VAL A 127 10.85 -3.83 -3.26
CA VAL A 127 10.84 -4.92 -2.28
C VAL A 127 9.79 -4.70 -1.19
N VAL A 128 9.75 -3.50 -0.59
CA VAL A 128 8.83 -3.22 0.51
C VAL A 128 7.38 -3.10 0.01
N ASP A 129 7.15 -2.54 -1.18
CA ASP A 129 5.84 -2.50 -1.84
C ASP A 129 5.32 -3.91 -2.13
N ASN A 130 6.19 -4.82 -2.59
CA ASN A 130 5.82 -6.23 -2.78
C ASN A 130 5.49 -6.93 -1.45
N PHE A 131 6.26 -6.69 -0.39
CA PHE A 131 5.97 -7.23 0.94
C PHE A 131 4.61 -6.72 1.47
N PHE A 132 4.29 -5.44 1.26
CA PHE A 132 3.01 -4.86 1.63
C PHE A 132 1.80 -5.48 0.90
N ARG A 133 2.00 -6.01 -0.31
CA ARG A 133 0.93 -6.55 -1.17
C ARG A 133 0.64 -8.04 -0.97
N GLN A 134 1.45 -8.74 -0.17
CA GLN A 134 1.25 -10.15 0.18
C GLN A 134 0.14 -10.29 1.22
#